data_AF-A0A2N5GXG7-F1
#
_entry.id   AF-A0A2N5GXG7-F1
#
_cell.length_a   1.000
_cell.length_b   1.000
_cell.length_c   1.000
_cell.angle_alpha   90.00
_cell.angle_beta   90.00
_cell.angle_gamma   90.00
#
_symmetry.space_group_name_H-M   'P 1'
#
loop_
_entity.id
_entity.type
_entity.pdbx_description
1 polymer ?
#
loop_
_entity_poly.entity_id
_entity_poly.type
_entity_poly.pdbx_seq_one_letter_code
_entity_poly.pdbx_strand_id
1 'polypeptide(L)'
;MWVIKTKHERDNGGTAALELESEDGRWDVNARWDGCMEIHVYSITEENRELKDTFHTCDLDDFIERLQSLNGVLTEFFGDGSYWESNRNA
;
A
#
# COMPACT_ATOMS: atom_id res chain seq x y z
N MET A 1 9.91 6.60 -0.67
CA MET A 1 9.67 6.84 0.78
C MET A 1 8.20 7.20 0.98
N TRP A 2 7.68 7.15 2.21
CA TRP A 2 6.31 7.61 2.53
C TRP A 2 6.35 9.01 3.11
N VAL A 3 5.41 9.86 2.69
CA VAL A 3 5.24 11.25 3.15
C VAL A 3 3.95 11.35 3.94
N ILE A 4 4.00 11.92 5.14
CA ILE A 4 2.78 12.24 5.92
C ILE A 4 2.17 13.51 5.33
N LYS A 5 0.95 13.40 4.79
CA LYS A 5 0.20 14.52 4.21
C LYS A 5 -0.63 15.23 5.28
N THR A 6 -1.31 14.44 6.11
CA THR A 6 -2.21 14.95 7.15
C THR A 6 -2.06 14.10 8.40
N LYS A 7 -2.10 14.76 9.57
CA LYS A 7 -2.16 14.13 10.88
C LYS A 7 -3.45 14.56 11.55
N HIS A 8 -4.27 13.58 11.93
CA HIS A 8 -5.51 13.80 12.68
C HIS A 8 -5.26 13.51 14.16
N GLU A 9 -5.69 14.41 15.04
CA GLU A 9 -5.49 14.28 16.49
C GLU A 9 -6.79 13.86 17.20
N ARG A 10 -6.64 13.09 18.27
CA ARG A 10 -7.70 12.76 19.23
C ARG A 10 -7.84 13.89 20.25
N ASP A 11 -8.99 13.99 20.89
CA ASP A 11 -9.28 14.98 21.93
C ASP A 11 -8.28 14.96 23.11
N ASN A 12 -7.61 13.83 23.34
CA ASN A 12 -6.57 13.66 24.37
C ASN A 12 -5.14 14.00 23.90
N GLY A 13 -4.97 14.55 22.70
CA GLY A 13 -3.68 14.92 22.11
C GLY A 13 -2.90 13.77 21.44
N GLY A 14 -3.43 12.55 21.42
CA GLY A 14 -2.82 11.44 20.67
C GLY A 14 -3.15 11.50 19.18
N THR A 15 -2.31 10.93 18.30
CA THR A 15 -2.68 10.76 16.88
C THR A 15 -3.86 9.79 16.75
N ALA A 16 -4.89 10.19 16.00
CA ALA A 16 -6.06 9.39 15.64
C ALA A 16 -5.87 8.70 14.29
N ALA A 17 -5.35 9.42 13.30
CA ALA A 17 -5.13 8.90 11.97
C ALA A 17 -4.02 9.66 11.25
N LEU A 18 -3.44 9.04 10.24
CA LEU A 18 -2.47 9.60 9.32
C LEU A 18 -2.96 9.38 7.90
N GLU A 19 -2.84 10.41 7.08
CA GLU A 19 -2.92 10.29 5.62
C GLU A 19 -1.48 10.29 5.10
N LEU A 20 -1.09 9.21 4.43
CA LEU A 20 0.26 9.01 3.91
C LEU A 20 0.20 8.88 2.40
N GLU A 21 1.25 9.31 1.71
CA GLU A 21 1.39 9.17 0.26
C GLU A 21 2.80 8.69 -0.08
N SER A 22 2.94 7.82 -1.08
CA SER A 22 4.26 7.48 -1.61
C SER A 22 4.82 8.66 -2.41
N GLU A 23 6.14 8.84 -2.40
CA GLU A 23 6.77 9.96 -3.15
C GLU A 23 6.48 9.96 -4.65
N ASP A 24 6.23 8.79 -5.24
CA ASP A 24 5.86 8.65 -6.65
C ASP A 24 4.36 8.89 -6.90
N GLY A 25 3.57 9.17 -5.86
CA GLY A 25 2.14 9.39 -5.92
C GLY A 25 1.33 8.16 -6.28
N ARG A 26 1.92 6.97 -6.40
CA ARG A 26 1.18 5.77 -6.84
C ARG A 26 0.35 5.16 -5.73
N TRP A 27 0.63 5.50 -4.49
CA TRP A 27 -0.03 4.96 -3.31
C TRP A 27 -0.40 6.08 -2.37
N ASP A 28 -1.57 5.99 -1.76
CA ASP A 28 -1.86 6.68 -0.51
C ASP A 28 -2.55 5.75 0.48
N VAL A 29 -2.47 6.12 1.75
CA VAL A 29 -2.96 5.31 2.87
C VAL A 29 -3.64 6.20 3.88
N ASN A 30 -4.88 5.86 4.23
CA ASN A 30 -5.55 6.38 5.41
C ASN A 30 -5.37 5.38 6.54
N ALA A 31 -4.43 5.62 7.44
CA ALA A 31 -4.12 4.74 8.56
C ALA A 31 -4.69 5.28 9.86
N ARG A 32 -5.43 4.46 10.61
CA ARG A 32 -6.00 4.82 11.90
C ARG A 32 -5.23 4.17 13.04
N TRP A 33 -5.28 4.79 14.21
CA TRP A 33 -4.59 4.35 15.42
C TRP A 33 -5.03 2.97 15.93
N ASP A 34 -6.22 2.50 15.52
CA ASP A 34 -6.79 1.20 15.87
C ASP A 34 -6.24 0.05 15.00
N GLY A 35 -5.30 0.32 14.11
CA GLY A 35 -4.70 -0.66 13.19
C GLY A 35 -5.39 -0.73 11.83
N CYS A 36 -6.61 -0.20 11.71
CA CYS A 36 -7.35 -0.17 10.45
C CYS A 36 -6.77 0.83 9.47
N MET A 37 -6.67 0.43 8.21
CA MET A 37 -6.24 1.28 7.12
C MET A 37 -6.92 0.94 5.80
N GLU A 38 -7.01 1.96 4.95
CA GLU A 38 -7.34 1.84 3.53
C GLU A 38 -6.10 2.21 2.74
N ILE A 39 -5.63 1.30 1.88
CA ILE A 39 -4.47 1.48 1.01
C ILE A 39 -4.99 1.62 -0.41
N HIS A 40 -4.80 2.79 -1.00
CA HIS A 40 -5.24 3.10 -2.34
C HIS A 40 -4.10 2.98 -3.34
N VAL A 41 -4.35 2.28 -4.44
CA VAL A 41 -3.38 2.08 -5.52
C VAL A 41 -3.87 2.80 -6.76
N TYR A 42 -2.99 3.62 -7.34
CA TYR A 42 -3.32 4.43 -8.50
C TYR A 42 -2.47 4.10 -9.70
N SER A 43 -3.08 4.24 -10.88
CA SER A 43 -2.38 4.37 -12.13
C SER A 43 -2.17 5.85 -12.42
N ILE A 44 -0.92 6.24 -12.68
CA ILE A 44 -0.57 7.62 -13.04
C ILE A 44 -0.39 7.67 -14.56
N THR A 45 -1.17 8.53 -15.22
CA THR A 45 -0.98 8.91 -16.62
C THR A 45 -0.49 10.36 -16.70
N GLU A 46 -0.14 10.84 -17.89
CA GLU A 46 0.29 12.23 -18.09
C GLU A 46 -0.80 13.24 -17.71
N GLU A 47 -2.07 12.84 -17.80
CA GLU A 47 -3.21 13.74 -17.63
C GLU A 47 -3.87 13.61 -16.25
N ASN A 48 -3.83 12.42 -15.63
CA ASN A 48 -4.57 12.15 -14.40
C ASN A 48 -3.98 11.01 -13.56
N ARG A 49 -4.45 10.93 -12.31
CA ARG A 49 -4.26 9.81 -11.40
C ARG A 49 -5.59 9.07 -11.26
N GLU A 50 -5.63 7.78 -11.63
CA GLU A 50 -6.85 6.96 -11.62
C GLU A 50 -6.74 5.89 -10.52
N LEU A 51 -7.72 5.86 -9.60
CA LEU A 51 -7.78 4.82 -8.56
C LEU A 51 -8.01 3.46 -9.23
N LYS A 52 -7.09 2.52 -9.00
CA LYS A 52 -7.15 1.16 -9.54
C LYS A 52 -7.67 0.16 -8.53
N ASP A 53 -7.25 0.29 -7.29
CA ASP A 53 -7.64 -0.66 -6.25
C ASP A 53 -7.61 -0.02 -4.85
N THR A 54 -8.35 -0.64 -3.94
CA THR A 54 -8.39 -0.29 -2.52
C THR A 54 -8.28 -1.55 -1.68
N PHE A 55 -7.22 -1.65 -0.88
CA PHE A 55 -7.08 -2.71 0.12
C PHE A 55 -7.50 -2.19 1.49
N HIS A 56 -8.35 -2.94 2.17
CA HIS A 56 -8.69 -2.70 3.56
C HIS A 56 -8.07 -3.78 4.44
N THR A 57 -7.38 -3.38 5.49
CA THR A 57 -6.92 -4.28 6.55
C THR A 57 -6.95 -3.57 7.90
N CYS A 58 -7.14 -4.32 8.98
CA CYS A 58 -6.91 -3.86 10.35
C CYS A 58 -5.74 -4.56 11.03
N ASP A 59 -5.12 -5.51 10.34
CA ASP A 59 -3.93 -6.23 10.77
C ASP A 59 -2.93 -6.22 9.60
N LEU A 60 -2.06 -5.21 9.61
CA LEU A 60 -1.08 -5.04 8.54
C LEU A 60 -0.06 -6.19 8.52
N ASP A 61 0.26 -6.74 9.70
CA ASP A 61 1.25 -7.81 9.83
C ASP A 61 0.70 -9.13 9.27
N ASP A 62 -0.51 -9.57 9.65
CA ASP A 62 -1.13 -10.76 9.02
C ASP A 62 -1.33 -10.53 7.52
N PHE A 63 -1.75 -9.34 7.09
CA PHE A 63 -1.91 -9.06 5.66
C PHE A 63 -0.59 -9.21 4.88
N ILE A 64 0.52 -8.71 5.44
CA ILE A 64 1.87 -8.90 4.86
C ILE A 64 2.24 -10.38 4.83
N GLU A 65 2.04 -11.12 5.92
CA GLU A 65 2.36 -12.55 6.00
C GLU A 65 1.58 -13.36 4.95
N ARG A 66 0.29 -13.08 4.77
CA ARG A 66 -0.53 -13.74 3.74
C ARG A 66 -0.02 -13.45 2.33
N LEU A 67 0.33 -12.20 2.03
CA LEU A 67 0.86 -11.82 0.72
C LEU A 67 2.24 -12.44 0.44
N GLN A 68 3.12 -12.49 1.45
CA GLN A 68 4.41 -13.16 1.33
C GLN A 68 4.26 -14.67 1.14
N SER A 69 3.37 -15.31 1.91
CA SER A 69 3.05 -16.73 1.74
C SER A 69 2.46 -17.03 0.37
N LEU A 70 1.56 -16.18 -0.14
CA LEU A 70 1.01 -16.29 -1.49
C LEU A 70 2.13 -16.19 -2.53
N ASN A 71 3.03 -15.21 -2.39
CA ASN A 71 4.17 -15.06 -3.29
C ASN A 71 5.03 -16.34 -3.32
N GLY A 72 5.29 -16.96 -2.17
CA GLY A 72 6.02 -18.23 -2.10
C GLY A 72 5.36 -19.36 -2.87
N VAL A 73 4.03 -19.51 -2.76
CA VAL A 73 3.27 -20.50 -3.55
C VAL A 73 3.39 -20.18 -5.04
N LEU A 74 3.22 -18.93 -5.44
CA LEU A 74 3.32 -18.54 -6.86
C LEU A 74 4.73 -18.83 -7.43
N THR A 75 5.79 -18.55 -6.67
CA THR A 75 7.17 -18.87 -7.05
C THR A 75 7.39 -20.38 -7.22
N GLU A 76 6.77 -21.23 -6.39
CA GLU A 76 6.88 -22.68 -6.53
C GLU A 76 6.34 -23.17 -7.89
N PHE A 77 5.25 -22.57 -8.38
CA PHE A 77 4.61 -22.98 -9.64
C PHE A 77 5.18 -22.29 -10.88
N PHE A 78 5.57 -21.01 -10.78
CA PHE A 78 5.99 -20.20 -11.92
C PHE A 78 7.51 -19.99 -12.00
N GLY A 79 8.26 -20.39 -10.98
CA GLY A 79 9.70 -20.13 -10.85
C GLY A 79 10.02 -18.74 -10.30
N ASP A 80 11.31 -18.42 -10.24
CA ASP A 80 11.79 -17.10 -9.86
C ASP A 80 11.56 -16.09 -10.99
N GLY A 81 11.14 -14.88 -10.61
CA GLY A 81 10.88 -13.80 -11.56
C GLY A 81 9.43 -13.69 -11.99
N SER A 82 8.97 -12.46 -12.19
CA SER A 82 7.68 -12.19 -12.84
C SER A 82 7.89 -11.56 -14.22
N TYR A 83 6.89 -11.67 -15.11
CA TYR A 83 6.87 -10.95 -16.39
C TYR A 83 7.18 -9.45 -16.22
N TRP A 84 6.70 -8.87 -15.11
CA TRP A 84 6.90 -7.48 -14.77
C TRP A 84 8.30 -7.17 -14.24
N GLU A 85 8.98 -8.12 -13.59
CA GLU A 85 10.38 -7.95 -13.17
C GLU A 85 11.33 -7.93 -14.36
N SER A 86 11.11 -8.81 -15.35
CA SER A 86 11.88 -8.82 -16.59
C SER A 86 11.73 -7.51 -17.37
N ASN A 87 10.53 -6.91 -17.37
CA ASN A 87 10.25 -5.65 -18.05
C ASN A 87 10.69 -4.39 -17.28
N ARG A 88 11.01 -4.48 -15.98
CA ARG A 88 11.56 -3.34 -15.21
C ARG A 88 13.08 -3.17 -15.41
N ASN A 89 13.76 -4.21 -15.86
CA ASN A 89 15.21 -4.25 -16.05
C ASN A 89 15.64 -4.24 -17.54
N ALA A 90 14.68 -4.16 -18.46
CA ALA A 90 14.90 -4.05 -19.91
C ALA A 90 14.73 -2.59 -20.36
#